data_AF-A0AA38M7B4-F1
#
_entry.id   AF-A0AA38M7B4-F1
#
_cell.length_a   1.000
_cell.length_b   1.000
_cell.length_c   1.000
_cell.angle_alpha   90.00
_cell.angle_beta   90.00
_cell.angle_gamma   90.00
#
_symmetry.space_group_name_H-M   'P 1'
#
loop_
_entity.id
_entity.type
_entity.pdbx_description
1 polymer ?
#
loop_
_entity_poly.entity_id
_entity_poly.type
_entity_poly.pdbx_seq_one_letter_code
_entity_poly.pdbx_strand_id
1 'polypeptide(L)'
;MVCKKRALWKRFKNSRSDTDYAAHRAYSNRPSVEIKTAKRTYELRVANSKDLKILYKYIRNSLTGPVRNPQLRNENGVIVTDDEIIANLFAETFAQSYTRETLTNTTPLLSTPKVNFAFSDIAFPEELIKIKLSKLKPTTSPGPDGITPTVLTKCAETVCIPLKILMTQSFQNSQLLEDWRLAIIKPIFKKGDKFQAVNYRPISLTAVIAKIMESIISDEIRKFLLANNVLPTE
;
A
#
# COMPACT_ATOMS: atom_id res chain seq x y z
N MET A 1 -17.98 -17.24 12.60
CA MET A 1 -19.30 -17.42 11.96
C MET A 1 -19.25 -17.53 10.44
N VAL A 2 -18.71 -16.54 9.71
CA VAL A 2 -18.63 -16.58 8.24
C VAL A 2 -17.88 -17.82 7.73
N CYS A 3 -16.79 -18.20 8.40
CA CYS A 3 -16.05 -19.44 8.09
C CYS A 3 -16.90 -20.71 8.28
N LYS A 4 -17.76 -20.77 9.30
CA LYS A 4 -18.64 -21.91 9.56
C LYS A 4 -19.77 -22.01 8.52
N LYS A 5 -20.34 -20.89 8.07
CA LYS A 5 -21.28 -20.86 6.94
C LYS A 5 -20.62 -21.35 5.66
N ARG A 6 -19.41 -20.86 5.34
CA ARG A 6 -18.62 -21.30 4.18
C ARG A 6 -18.26 -22.79 4.25
N ALA A 7 -17.91 -23.30 5.44
CA ALA A 7 -17.61 -24.71 5.65
C ALA A 7 -18.83 -25.61 5.43
N LEU A 8 -20.01 -25.23 5.95
CA LEU A 8 -21.27 -25.97 5.73
C LEU A 8 -21.68 -25.97 4.25
N TRP A 9 -21.48 -24.84 3.55
CA TRP A 9 -21.72 -24.76 2.11
C TRP A 9 -20.76 -25.65 1.31
N LYS A 10 -19.46 -25.67 1.68
CA LYS A 10 -18.45 -26.54 1.05
C LYS A 10 -18.78 -28.02 1.30
N ARG A 11 -19.24 -28.36 2.50
CA ARG A 11 -19.68 -29.71 2.86
C ARG A 11 -20.88 -30.16 2.03
N PHE A 12 -21.92 -29.33 1.91
CA PHE A 12 -23.06 -29.61 1.02
C PHE A 12 -22.63 -29.75 -0.45
N LYS A 13 -21.73 -28.89 -0.96
CA LYS A 13 -21.24 -29.01 -2.34
C LYS A 13 -20.55 -30.35 -2.62
N ASN A 14 -19.90 -30.92 -1.62
CA ASN A 14 -19.19 -32.20 -1.74
C ASN A 14 -20.13 -33.41 -1.57
N SER A 15 -21.06 -33.37 -0.62
CA SER A 15 -21.95 -34.51 -0.34
C SER A 15 -23.25 -34.51 -1.16
N ARG A 16 -23.71 -33.34 -1.61
CA ARG A 16 -25.04 -33.10 -2.22
C ARG A 16 -26.21 -33.70 -1.43
N SER A 17 -26.05 -33.87 -0.13
CA SER A 17 -27.07 -34.41 0.77
C SER A 17 -28.03 -33.32 1.27
N ASP A 18 -29.33 -33.65 1.35
CA ASP A 18 -30.37 -32.78 1.91
C ASP A 18 -30.12 -32.45 3.40
N THR A 19 -29.51 -33.36 4.15
CA THR A 19 -29.18 -33.12 5.57
C THR A 19 -28.13 -32.02 5.73
N ASP A 20 -27.12 -32.00 4.86
CA ASP A 20 -26.08 -30.98 4.85
C ASP A 20 -26.62 -29.63 4.33
N TYR A 21 -27.56 -29.67 3.38
CA TYR A 21 -28.27 -28.46 2.93
C TYR A 21 -29.12 -27.84 4.05
N ALA A 22 -29.87 -28.66 4.79
CA ALA A 22 -30.66 -28.22 5.93
C ALA A 22 -29.78 -27.58 7.02
N ALA A 23 -28.61 -28.17 7.30
CA ALA A 23 -27.63 -27.61 8.24
C ALA A 23 -27.08 -26.25 7.76
N HIS A 24 -26.75 -26.11 6.47
CA HIS A 24 -26.36 -24.82 5.88
C HIS A 24 -27.48 -23.78 5.96
N ARG A 25 -28.73 -24.17 5.63
CA ARG A 25 -29.90 -23.28 5.65
C ARG A 25 -30.19 -22.77 7.06
N ALA A 26 -30.22 -23.67 8.05
CA ALA A 26 -30.41 -23.34 9.45
C ALA A 26 -29.35 -22.36 9.98
N TYR A 27 -28.09 -22.52 9.53
CA TYR A 27 -27.00 -21.63 9.92
C TYR A 27 -26.93 -20.34 9.09
N SER A 28 -27.50 -20.30 7.89
CA SER A 28 -27.33 -19.18 6.94
C SER A 28 -27.94 -17.87 7.39
N ASN A 29 -29.00 -17.92 8.21
CA ASN A 29 -29.68 -16.74 8.74
C ASN A 29 -29.01 -16.18 9.99
N ARG A 30 -28.30 -17.01 10.77
CA ARG A 30 -27.65 -16.57 12.02
C ARG A 30 -26.64 -15.42 11.82
N PRO A 31 -25.69 -15.48 10.87
CA PRO A 31 -24.79 -14.36 10.61
C PRO A 31 -25.52 -13.08 10.23
N SER A 32 -26.61 -13.16 9.47
CA SER A 32 -27.38 -11.99 9.05
C SER A 32 -28.08 -11.34 10.25
N VAL A 33 -28.68 -12.15 11.12
CA VAL A 33 -29.29 -11.67 12.37
C VAL A 33 -28.24 -11.03 13.27
N GLU A 34 -27.11 -11.69 13.51
CA GLU A 34 -26.06 -11.16 14.38
C GLU A 34 -25.42 -9.87 13.82
N ILE A 35 -25.22 -9.76 12.51
CA ILE A 35 -24.75 -8.51 11.88
C ILE A 35 -25.76 -7.38 12.11
N LYS A 36 -27.06 -7.65 11.92
CA LYS A 36 -28.13 -6.67 12.17
C LYS A 36 -28.15 -6.26 13.65
N THR A 37 -28.06 -7.22 14.57
CA THR A 37 -28.01 -6.96 16.01
C THR A 37 -26.79 -6.12 16.39
N ALA A 38 -25.59 -6.51 15.93
CA ALA A 38 -24.36 -5.76 16.20
C ALA A 38 -24.41 -4.33 15.64
N LYS A 39 -24.96 -4.15 14.44
CA LYS A 39 -25.18 -2.82 13.84
C LYS A 39 -26.13 -1.98 14.69
N ARG A 40 -27.27 -2.55 15.10
CA ARG A 40 -28.25 -1.88 15.97
C ARG A 40 -27.64 -1.50 17.32
N THR A 41 -26.88 -2.40 17.95
CA THR A 41 -26.19 -2.12 19.23
C THR A 41 -25.17 -0.99 19.08
N TYR A 42 -24.43 -0.98 17.97
CA TYR A 42 -23.50 0.11 17.66
C TYR A 42 -24.23 1.44 17.44
N GLU A 43 -25.30 1.46 16.64
CA GLU A 43 -26.12 2.66 16.38
C GLU A 43 -26.74 3.22 17.66
N LEU A 44 -27.29 2.36 18.54
CA LEU A 44 -27.79 2.76 19.85
C LEU A 44 -26.69 3.38 20.72
N ARG A 45 -25.48 2.82 20.69
CA ARG A 45 -24.33 3.39 21.40
C ARG A 45 -23.92 4.75 20.85
N VAL A 46 -23.98 4.95 19.53
CA VAL A 46 -23.72 6.24 18.88
C VAL A 46 -24.78 7.26 19.29
N ALA A 47 -26.07 6.88 19.25
CA ALA A 47 -27.19 7.76 19.59
C ALA A 47 -27.20 8.16 21.07
N ASN A 48 -26.83 7.25 21.97
CA ASN A 48 -26.75 7.51 23.41
C ASN A 48 -25.43 8.13 23.86
N SER A 49 -24.48 8.35 22.95
CA SER A 49 -23.21 8.97 23.30
C SER A 49 -23.38 10.46 23.52
N LYS A 50 -22.80 10.99 24.61
CA LYS A 50 -22.71 12.44 24.84
C LYS A 50 -21.69 13.12 23.91
N ASP A 51 -20.82 12.36 23.25
CA ASP A 51 -19.82 12.90 22.33
C ASP A 51 -20.37 13.05 20.90
N LEU A 52 -20.69 14.30 20.54
CA LEU A 52 -21.14 14.69 19.21
C LEU A 52 -20.16 14.27 18.10
N LYS A 53 -18.86 14.11 18.38
CA LYS A 53 -17.87 13.68 17.37
C LYS A 53 -18.16 12.27 16.86
N ILE A 54 -18.67 11.38 17.72
CA ILE A 54 -19.01 10.00 17.35
C ILE A 54 -20.21 10.00 16.40
N LEU A 55 -21.23 10.83 16.68
CA LEU A 55 -22.40 11.00 15.83
C LEU A 55 -22.01 11.59 14.47
N TYR A 56 -21.25 12.68 14.43
CA TYR A 56 -20.82 13.28 13.17
C TYR A 56 -19.91 12.35 12.34
N LYS A 57 -19.07 11.54 13.01
CA LYS A 57 -18.28 10.50 12.33
C LYS A 57 -19.19 9.43 11.71
N TYR A 58 -20.22 8.99 12.43
CA TYR A 58 -21.19 8.02 11.92
C TYR A 58 -21.93 8.56 10.69
N ILE A 59 -22.50 9.77 10.79
CA ILE A 59 -23.21 10.43 9.68
C ILE A 59 -22.29 10.57 8.46
N ARG A 60 -21.06 11.05 8.64
CA ARG A 60 -20.11 11.22 7.55
C ARG A 60 -19.85 9.90 6.82
N ASN A 61 -19.63 8.81 7.56
CA ASN A 61 -19.38 7.49 6.99
C ASN A 61 -20.63 6.88 6.32
N SER A 62 -21.83 7.25 6.77
CA SER A 62 -23.09 6.83 6.14
C SER A 62 -23.39 7.61 4.86
N LEU A 63 -22.88 8.84 4.73
CA LEU A 63 -23.01 9.69 3.55
C LEU A 63 -21.92 9.44 2.49
N THR A 64 -20.80 8.81 2.86
CA THR A 64 -19.82 8.35 1.88
C THR A 64 -20.39 7.18 1.10
N GLY A 65 -20.75 7.41 -0.16
CA GLY A 65 -21.10 6.35 -1.09
C GLY A 65 -19.95 5.34 -1.30
N PRO A 66 -20.18 4.24 -2.01
CA PRO A 66 -19.13 3.29 -2.35
C PRO A 66 -17.96 4.02 -3.04
N VAL A 67 -16.73 3.56 -2.81
CA VAL A 67 -15.55 4.07 -3.51
C VAL A 67 -15.79 3.87 -5.01
N ARG A 68 -16.00 4.96 -5.73
CA ARG A 68 -16.13 4.95 -7.19
C ARG A 68 -14.79 5.30 -7.81
N ASN A 69 -14.43 4.60 -8.87
CA ASN A 69 -13.30 4.98 -9.70
C ASN A 69 -13.54 6.40 -10.27
N PRO A 70 -12.47 7.20 -10.45
CA PRO A 70 -12.59 8.52 -11.06
C PRO A 70 -13.21 8.39 -12.45
N GLN A 71 -14.10 9.32 -12.82
CA GLN A 71 -14.54 9.45 -14.20
C GLN A 71 -13.71 10.53 -14.86
N LEU A 72 -13.21 10.26 -16.05
CA LEU A 72 -12.36 11.20 -16.80
C LEU A 72 -13.02 11.58 -18.12
N ARG A 73 -12.65 12.75 -18.62
CA ARG A 73 -13.02 13.23 -19.95
C ARG A 73 -11.90 12.91 -20.91
N ASN A 74 -12.22 12.28 -22.03
CA ASN A 74 -11.26 12.08 -23.11
C ASN A 74 -11.05 13.37 -23.93
N GLU A 75 -10.13 13.33 -24.90
CA GLU A 75 -9.82 14.45 -25.79
C GLU A 75 -11.04 14.93 -26.59
N ASN A 76 -11.98 14.03 -26.89
CA ASN A 76 -13.23 14.32 -27.60
C ASN A 76 -14.32 14.94 -26.71
N GLY A 77 -14.02 15.20 -25.44
CA GLY A 77 -14.96 15.80 -24.50
C GLY A 77 -15.96 14.84 -23.87
N VAL A 78 -15.88 13.54 -24.15
CA VAL A 78 -16.77 12.49 -23.65
C VAL A 78 -16.29 11.97 -22.30
N ILE A 79 -17.22 11.80 -21.36
CA ILE A 79 -16.93 11.19 -20.05
C ILE A 79 -16.81 9.68 -20.22
N VAL A 80 -15.64 9.16 -19.88
CA VAL A 80 -15.31 7.75 -19.90
C VAL A 80 -15.52 7.15 -18.50
N THR A 81 -16.10 5.97 -18.48
CA THR A 81 -16.35 5.18 -17.26
C THR A 81 -15.67 3.82 -17.26
N ASP A 82 -15.02 3.45 -18.37
CA ASP A 82 -14.28 2.20 -18.48
C ASP A 82 -12.95 2.28 -17.73
N ASP A 83 -12.70 1.30 -16.87
CA ASP A 83 -11.55 1.31 -15.94
C ASP A 83 -10.20 1.22 -16.67
N GLU A 84 -10.13 0.48 -17.78
CA GLU A 84 -8.90 0.32 -18.55
C GLU A 84 -8.55 1.61 -19.28
N ILE A 85 -9.55 2.23 -19.92
CA ILE A 85 -9.36 3.52 -20.61
C ILE A 85 -8.97 4.61 -19.61
N ILE A 86 -9.63 4.65 -18.44
CA ILE A 86 -9.29 5.61 -17.37
C ILE A 86 -7.84 5.40 -16.89
N ALA A 87 -7.41 4.15 -16.70
CA ALA A 87 -6.06 3.83 -16.28
C ALA A 87 -5.01 4.28 -17.31
N ASN A 88 -5.26 4.03 -18.60
CA ASN A 88 -4.38 4.46 -19.69
C ASN A 88 -4.31 5.98 -19.79
N LEU A 89 -5.43 6.69 -19.68
CA LEU A 89 -5.44 8.15 -19.71
C LEU A 89 -4.64 8.77 -18.54
N PHE A 90 -4.72 8.18 -17.35
CA PHE A 90 -3.85 8.56 -16.24
C PHE A 90 -2.38 8.24 -16.54
N ALA A 91 -2.08 7.06 -17.07
CA ALA A 91 -0.71 6.64 -17.37
C ALA A 91 -0.05 7.59 -18.38
N GLU A 92 -0.75 7.94 -19.46
CA GLU A 92 -0.28 8.89 -20.47
C GLU A 92 -0.04 10.28 -19.88
N THR A 93 -1.02 10.80 -19.13
CA THR A 93 -0.91 12.12 -18.51
C THR A 93 0.25 12.19 -17.52
N PHE A 94 0.42 11.16 -16.69
CA PHE A 94 1.53 11.12 -15.73
C PHE A 94 2.87 10.92 -16.43
N ALA A 95 2.94 10.11 -17.49
CA ALA A 95 4.15 9.89 -18.28
C ALA A 95 4.71 11.20 -18.85
N GLN A 96 3.85 12.14 -19.25
CA GLN A 96 4.28 13.46 -19.74
C GLN A 96 5.04 14.30 -18.70
N SER A 97 4.86 14.02 -17.41
CA SER A 97 5.57 14.72 -16.34
C SER A 97 6.99 14.18 -16.09
N TYR A 98 7.33 13.02 -16.67
CA TYR A 98 8.64 12.40 -16.49
C TYR A 98 9.55 12.66 -17.69
N THR A 99 10.84 12.89 -17.40
CA THR A 99 11.86 12.97 -18.45
C THR A 99 12.21 11.55 -18.91
N ARG A 100 12.13 11.28 -20.22
CA ARG A 100 12.61 10.01 -20.78
C ARG A 100 14.11 10.11 -21.01
N GLU A 101 14.89 9.52 -20.12
CA GLU A 101 16.33 9.39 -20.33
C GLU A 101 16.59 8.45 -21.51
N THR A 102 17.33 8.94 -22.51
CA THR A 102 17.82 8.15 -23.64
C THR A 102 19.26 7.72 -23.36
N LEU A 103 19.74 6.63 -23.96
CA LEU A 103 21.13 6.16 -23.79
C LEU A 103 22.19 7.22 -24.14
N THR A 104 21.82 8.26 -24.88
CA THR A 104 22.64 9.41 -25.24
C THR A 104 22.62 10.54 -24.21
N ASN A 105 21.71 10.51 -23.24
CA ASN A 105 21.75 11.38 -22.07
C ASN A 105 22.80 10.81 -21.13
N THR A 106 24.07 10.96 -21.49
CA THR A 106 25.17 10.72 -20.58
C THR A 106 24.92 11.55 -19.34
N THR A 107 24.72 10.89 -18.19
CA THR A 107 24.89 11.55 -16.90
C THR A 107 26.14 12.40 -17.00
N PRO A 108 26.09 13.69 -16.65
CA PRO A 108 27.28 14.54 -16.75
C PRO A 108 28.40 13.81 -16.03
N LEU A 109 29.53 13.63 -16.70
CA LEU A 109 30.73 13.05 -16.11
C LEU A 109 31.04 13.90 -14.88
N LEU A 110 30.59 13.43 -13.72
CA LEU A 110 30.93 14.01 -12.44
C LEU A 110 32.42 13.79 -12.35
N SER A 111 33.20 14.87 -12.50
CA SER A 111 34.63 14.86 -12.21
C SER A 111 34.78 14.19 -10.86
N THR A 112 35.54 13.09 -10.79
CA THR A 112 35.74 12.33 -9.56
C THR A 112 36.17 13.33 -8.49
N PRO A 113 35.29 13.63 -7.51
CA PRO A 113 35.65 14.62 -6.52
C PRO A 113 36.85 14.04 -5.76
N LYS A 114 37.89 14.85 -5.55
CA LYS A 114 39.06 14.49 -4.72
C LYS A 114 38.59 14.44 -3.27
N VAL A 115 37.84 13.40 -2.91
CA VAL A 115 37.29 13.23 -1.58
C VAL A 115 38.13 12.18 -0.86
N ASN A 116 38.71 12.56 0.26
CA ASN A 116 39.56 11.67 1.08
C ASN A 116 38.73 10.74 1.99
N PHE A 117 37.42 10.61 1.76
CA PHE A 117 36.51 9.88 2.62
C PHE A 117 36.17 8.54 1.98
N ALA A 118 36.40 7.45 2.71
CA ALA A 118 35.95 6.13 2.33
C ALA A 118 34.52 5.91 2.86
N PHE A 119 33.59 5.54 1.97
CA PHE A 119 32.27 5.08 2.35
C PHE A 119 32.32 3.57 2.56
N SER A 120 32.05 3.12 3.79
CA SER A 120 31.95 1.70 4.11
C SER A 120 30.69 1.09 3.47
N ASP A 121 30.77 -0.20 3.17
CA ASP A 121 29.64 -0.91 2.59
C ASP A 121 28.43 -0.95 3.53
N ILE A 122 27.22 -0.99 2.96
CA ILE A 122 25.97 -0.91 3.73
C ILE A 122 25.57 -2.30 4.22
N ALA A 123 25.41 -2.44 5.53
CA ALA A 123 24.94 -3.67 6.16
C ALA A 123 23.45 -3.60 6.53
N PHE A 124 22.81 -4.77 6.59
CA PHE A 124 21.40 -4.91 6.99
C PHE A 124 21.28 -5.73 8.30
N PRO A 125 21.71 -5.19 9.45
CA PRO A 125 21.64 -5.92 10.72
C PRO A 125 20.18 -6.17 11.14
N GLU A 126 19.95 -7.33 11.75
CA GLU A 126 18.61 -7.80 12.14
C GLU A 126 17.89 -6.79 13.06
N GLU A 127 18.61 -6.26 14.05
CA GLU A 127 18.09 -5.25 14.99
C GLU A 127 17.59 -3.99 14.28
N LEU A 128 18.32 -3.52 13.27
CA LEU A 128 17.91 -2.35 12.51
C LEU A 128 16.65 -2.64 11.69
N ILE A 129 16.57 -3.82 11.08
CA ILE A 129 15.37 -4.26 10.35
C ILE A 129 14.17 -4.34 11.31
N LYS A 130 14.33 -4.91 12.51
CA LYS A 130 13.27 -4.95 13.53
C LYS A 130 12.79 -3.56 13.93
N ILE A 131 13.72 -2.62 14.14
CA ILE A 131 13.38 -1.21 14.42
C ILE A 131 12.62 -0.57 13.26
N LYS A 132 12.99 -0.84 12.01
CA LYS A 132 12.27 -0.32 10.84
C LYS A 132 10.87 -0.92 10.72
N LEU A 133 10.75 -2.23 10.97
CA LEU A 133 9.48 -2.94 10.98
C LEU A 133 8.52 -2.39 12.05
N SER A 134 8.99 -2.14 13.27
CA SER A 134 8.16 -1.62 14.37
C SER A 134 7.61 -0.21 14.12
N LYS A 135 8.32 0.58 13.31
CA LYS A 135 7.93 1.94 12.91
C LYS A 135 6.91 1.97 11.76
N LEU A 136 6.61 0.83 11.13
CA LEU A 136 5.63 0.78 10.04
C LEU A 136 4.23 1.11 10.54
N LYS A 137 3.51 1.96 9.79
CA LYS A 137 2.10 2.23 10.06
C LYS A 137 1.23 1.06 9.57
N PRO A 138 0.56 0.29 10.46
CA PRO A 138 -0.13 -0.95 10.08
C PRO A 138 -1.26 -0.76 9.07
N THR A 139 -1.86 0.44 9.05
CA THR A 139 -3.01 0.79 8.20
C THR A 139 -2.63 1.24 6.78
N THR A 140 -1.35 1.24 6.43
CA THR A 140 -0.93 1.63 5.08
C THR A 140 -1.13 0.49 4.06
N SER A 141 -1.31 0.87 2.80
CA SER A 141 -1.58 -0.07 1.70
C SER A 141 -0.33 -0.87 1.32
N PRO A 142 -0.49 -2.14 0.89
CA PRO A 142 0.60 -2.94 0.35
C PRO A 142 1.05 -2.42 -1.02
N GLY A 143 2.23 -2.87 -1.45
CA GLY A 143 2.72 -2.66 -2.82
C GLY A 143 2.22 -3.75 -3.79
N PRO A 144 2.91 -3.94 -4.93
CA PRO A 144 2.61 -5.00 -5.90
C PRO A 144 2.67 -6.41 -5.29
N ASP A 145 3.55 -6.62 -4.32
CA ASP A 145 3.75 -7.87 -3.58
C ASP A 145 2.54 -8.29 -2.72
N GLY A 146 1.57 -7.40 -2.50
CA GLY A 146 0.40 -7.65 -1.65
C GLY A 146 0.72 -7.80 -0.15
N ILE A 147 1.98 -7.65 0.27
CA ILE A 147 2.40 -7.84 1.66
C ILE A 147 2.04 -6.60 2.46
N THR A 148 1.09 -6.76 3.38
CA THR A 148 0.65 -5.63 4.21
C THR A 148 1.66 -5.33 5.33
N PRO A 149 1.83 -4.04 5.69
CA PRO A 149 2.63 -3.64 6.85
C PRO A 149 2.19 -4.30 8.15
N THR A 150 0.88 -4.61 8.30
CA THR A 150 0.35 -5.30 9.49
C THR A 150 0.92 -6.71 9.65
N VAL A 151 1.14 -7.44 8.56
CA VAL A 151 1.75 -8.78 8.63
C VAL A 151 3.21 -8.65 9.06
N LEU A 152 3.94 -7.70 8.45
CA LEU A 152 5.34 -7.44 8.74
C LEU A 152 5.57 -7.01 10.19
N THR A 153 4.72 -6.16 10.76
CA THR A 153 4.84 -5.72 12.16
C THR A 153 4.52 -6.85 13.14
N LYS A 154 3.49 -7.66 12.86
CA LYS A 154 3.09 -8.77 13.74
C LYS A 154 4.04 -9.97 13.71
N CYS A 155 4.71 -10.17 12.59
CA CYS A 155 5.63 -11.28 12.39
C CYS A 155 7.11 -10.83 12.42
N ALA A 156 7.40 -9.63 12.93
CA ALA A 156 8.71 -8.99 12.82
C ALA A 156 9.86 -9.90 13.31
N GLU A 157 9.68 -10.57 14.44
CA GLU A 157 10.68 -11.49 14.99
C GLU A 157 11.00 -12.66 14.06
N THR A 158 10.00 -13.18 13.36
CA THR A 158 10.20 -14.33 12.45
C THR A 158 10.71 -13.89 11.08
N VAL A 159 10.26 -12.75 10.56
CA VAL A 159 10.60 -12.32 9.19
C VAL A 159 11.94 -11.57 9.11
N CYS A 160 12.46 -11.04 10.22
CA CYS A 160 13.68 -10.24 10.22
C CYS A 160 14.90 -10.98 9.64
N ILE A 161 15.11 -12.26 9.99
CA ILE A 161 16.22 -13.07 9.51
C ILE A 161 16.13 -13.31 7.99
N PRO A 162 15.01 -13.80 7.44
CA PRO A 162 14.82 -13.88 5.99
C PRO A 162 15.03 -12.54 5.28
N LEU A 163 14.52 -11.44 5.84
CA LEU A 163 14.67 -10.10 5.26
C LEU A 163 16.12 -9.64 5.23
N LYS A 164 16.90 -9.89 6.28
CA LYS A 164 18.34 -9.62 6.32
C LYS A 164 19.06 -10.33 5.18
N ILE A 165 18.82 -11.62 5.01
CA ILE A 165 19.47 -12.44 3.97
C ILE A 165 19.08 -11.90 2.60
N LEU A 166 17.78 -11.67 2.38
CA LEU A 166 17.24 -11.15 1.12
C LEU A 166 17.84 -9.79 0.73
N MET A 167 17.84 -8.82 1.66
CA MET A 167 18.37 -7.47 1.41
C MET A 167 19.88 -7.51 1.17
N THR A 168 20.62 -8.30 1.95
CA THR A 168 22.07 -8.44 1.79
C THR A 168 22.43 -9.04 0.43
N GLN A 169 21.77 -10.13 0.02
CA GLN A 169 22.01 -10.74 -1.28
C GLN A 169 21.60 -9.82 -2.43
N SER A 170 20.44 -9.16 -2.31
CA SER A 170 19.96 -8.20 -3.31
C SER A 170 20.95 -7.06 -3.52
N PHE A 171 21.49 -6.51 -2.42
CA PHE A 171 22.47 -5.42 -2.45
C PHE A 171 23.81 -5.87 -3.04
N GLN A 172 24.38 -6.96 -2.54
CA GLN A 172 25.67 -7.47 -2.99
C GLN A 172 25.68 -7.88 -4.46
N ASN A 173 24.58 -8.45 -4.94
CA ASN A 173 24.46 -8.90 -6.33
C ASN A 173 23.95 -7.80 -7.28
N SER A 174 23.66 -6.59 -6.78
CA SER A 174 23.04 -5.51 -7.55
C SER A 174 21.75 -5.93 -8.27
N GLN A 175 20.94 -6.79 -7.63
CA GLN A 175 19.73 -7.38 -8.21
C GLN A 175 18.53 -7.18 -7.28
N LEU A 176 17.53 -6.45 -7.77
CA LEU A 176 16.25 -6.28 -7.09
C LEU A 176 15.24 -7.33 -7.56
N LEU A 177 14.33 -7.73 -6.66
CA LEU A 177 13.18 -8.55 -7.04
C LEU A 177 12.27 -7.77 -8.00
N GLU A 178 11.55 -8.49 -8.85
CA GLU A 178 10.65 -7.90 -9.84
C GLU A 178 9.61 -6.97 -9.19
N ASP A 179 8.91 -7.44 -8.15
CA ASP A 179 7.92 -6.65 -7.42
C ASP A 179 8.48 -5.38 -6.77
N TRP A 180 9.78 -5.34 -6.47
CA TRP A 180 10.43 -4.17 -5.87
C TRP A 180 10.74 -3.10 -6.91
N ARG A 181 10.81 -3.48 -8.18
CA ARG A 181 10.99 -2.58 -9.33
C ARG A 181 9.67 -2.02 -9.85
N LEU A 182 8.55 -2.57 -9.39
CA LEU A 182 7.21 -2.17 -9.79
C LEU A 182 6.54 -1.27 -8.73
N ALA A 183 5.57 -0.49 -9.17
CA ALA A 183 4.72 0.31 -8.29
C ALA A 183 3.27 0.32 -8.80
N ILE A 184 2.32 0.27 -7.87
CA ILE A 184 0.91 0.52 -8.20
C ILE A 184 0.68 2.02 -8.13
N ILE A 185 0.37 2.65 -9.26
CA ILE A 185 0.07 4.08 -9.31
C ILE A 185 -1.39 4.32 -8.89
N LYS A 186 -1.59 5.12 -7.85
CA LYS A 186 -2.91 5.55 -7.38
C LYS A 186 -3.11 7.04 -7.66
N PRO A 187 -4.03 7.41 -8.57
CA PRO A 187 -4.39 8.80 -8.80
C PRO A 187 -5.10 9.39 -7.56
N ILE A 188 -4.57 10.48 -7.00
CA ILE A 188 -5.23 11.25 -5.94
C ILE A 188 -5.60 12.63 -6.45
N PHE A 189 -6.88 12.96 -6.38
CA PHE A 189 -7.37 14.27 -6.80
C PHE A 189 -6.69 15.39 -6.00
N LYS A 190 -6.14 16.38 -6.72
CA LYS A 190 -5.46 17.54 -6.16
C LYS A 190 -6.41 18.73 -6.07
N LYS A 191 -6.82 19.29 -7.20
CA LYS A 191 -7.70 20.48 -7.32
C LYS A 191 -8.17 20.67 -8.77
N GLY A 192 -9.20 21.50 -9.00
CA GLY A 192 -9.69 21.82 -10.34
C GLY A 192 -10.82 20.91 -10.80
N ASP A 193 -10.93 20.71 -12.11
CA ASP A 193 -11.92 19.80 -12.70
C ASP A 193 -11.55 18.33 -12.42
N LYS A 194 -12.47 17.59 -11.77
CA LYS A 194 -12.30 16.16 -11.44
C LYS A 194 -12.34 15.26 -12.67
N PHE A 195 -12.87 15.75 -13.80
CA PHE A 195 -12.89 14.98 -15.03
C PHE A 195 -11.58 15.10 -15.82
N GLN A 196 -10.58 15.83 -15.33
CA GLN A 196 -9.29 16.02 -16.02
C GLN A 196 -8.18 15.27 -15.29
N ALA A 197 -7.45 14.41 -16.01
CA ALA A 197 -6.39 13.58 -15.42
C ALA A 197 -5.24 14.42 -14.82
N VAL A 198 -4.90 15.56 -15.42
CA VAL A 198 -3.84 16.49 -14.98
C VAL A 198 -4.08 17.04 -13.57
N ASN A 199 -5.34 17.02 -13.11
CA ASN A 199 -5.74 17.50 -11.79
C ASN A 199 -5.56 16.44 -10.68
N TYR A 200 -4.89 15.33 -10.99
CA TYR A 200 -4.56 14.25 -10.06
C TYR A 200 -3.05 14.14 -9.87
N ARG A 201 -2.64 13.60 -8.73
CA ARG A 201 -1.25 13.25 -8.41
C ARG A 201 -1.07 11.73 -8.53
N PRO A 202 0.02 11.25 -9.17
CA PRO A 202 0.39 9.84 -9.11
C PRO A 202 1.03 9.53 -7.76
N ILE A 203 0.37 8.73 -6.91
CA ILE A 203 0.98 8.18 -5.71
C ILE A 203 1.45 6.76 -6.00
N SER A 204 2.77 6.54 -5.92
CA SER A 204 3.37 5.22 -6.12
C SER A 204 3.30 4.37 -4.86
N LEU A 205 2.54 3.28 -4.91
CA LEU A 205 2.58 2.24 -3.89
C LEU A 205 3.63 1.19 -4.27
N THR A 206 4.80 1.28 -3.65
CA THR A 206 5.91 0.33 -3.78
C THR A 206 5.84 -0.78 -2.72
N ALA A 207 6.57 -1.87 -2.95
CA ALA A 207 6.75 -2.96 -2.01
C ALA A 207 7.21 -2.43 -0.63
N VAL A 208 6.59 -2.91 0.45
CA VAL A 208 6.89 -2.41 1.81
C VAL A 208 8.31 -2.78 2.21
N ILE A 209 8.76 -3.97 1.80
CA ILE A 209 10.09 -4.47 2.09
C ILE A 209 11.17 -3.65 1.35
N ALA A 210 10.93 -3.29 0.08
CA ALA A 210 11.82 -2.41 -0.68
C ALA A 210 12.02 -1.06 0.04
N LYS A 211 10.94 -0.44 0.51
CA LYS A 211 11.00 0.81 1.30
C LYS A 211 11.81 0.68 2.58
N ILE A 212 11.80 -0.49 3.23
CA ILE A 212 12.65 -0.72 4.42
C ILE A 212 14.12 -0.71 4.02
N MET A 213 14.47 -1.43 2.95
CA MET A 213 15.83 -1.47 2.43
C MET A 213 16.32 -0.08 2.00
N GLU A 214 15.52 0.64 1.21
CA GLU A 214 15.78 2.02 0.80
C GLU A 214 15.98 2.94 2.01
N SER A 215 15.16 2.78 3.05
CA SER A 215 15.27 3.60 4.25
C SER A 215 16.54 3.30 5.05
N ILE A 216 17.02 2.05 5.08
CA ILE A 216 18.31 1.71 5.70
C ILE A 216 19.45 2.33 4.90
N ILE A 217 19.42 2.19 3.57
CA ILE A 217 20.43 2.77 2.67
C ILE A 217 20.48 4.29 2.81
N SER A 218 19.31 4.94 2.80
CA SER A 218 19.20 6.39 2.95
C SER A 218 19.74 6.88 4.31
N ASP A 219 19.53 6.13 5.39
CA ASP A 219 20.04 6.50 6.71
C ASP A 219 21.57 6.45 6.74
N GLU A 220 22.19 5.40 6.20
CA GLU A 220 23.65 5.26 6.15
C GLU A 220 24.30 6.33 5.26
N ILE A 221 23.71 6.61 4.10
CA ILE A 221 24.17 7.70 3.22
C ILE A 221 24.06 9.04 3.95
N ARG A 222 22.91 9.34 4.57
CA ARG A 222 22.71 10.61 5.30
C ARG A 222 23.71 10.74 6.45
N LYS A 223 23.92 9.67 7.22
CA LYS A 223 24.89 9.62 8.33
C LYS A 223 26.29 9.94 7.85
N PHE A 224 26.73 9.34 6.75
CA PHE A 224 28.04 9.62 6.16
C PHE A 224 28.15 11.08 5.69
N LEU A 225 27.14 11.58 4.97
CA LEU A 225 27.15 12.95 4.45
C LEU A 225 27.21 14.00 5.57
N LEU A 226 26.48 13.77 6.67
CA LEU A 226 26.51 14.64 7.85
C LEU A 226 27.86 14.56 8.58
N ALA A 227 28.40 13.35 8.77
CA ALA A 227 29.70 13.16 9.44
C ALA A 227 30.86 13.85 8.70
N ASN A 228 30.72 14.04 7.39
CA ASN A 228 31.71 14.71 6.55
C ASN A 228 31.35 16.17 6.19
N ASN A 229 30.36 16.76 6.87
CA ASN A 229 29.90 18.14 6.64
C ASN A 229 29.55 18.45 5.17
N VAL A 230 29.11 17.46 4.41
CA VAL A 230 28.67 17.62 3.01
C VAL A 230 27.26 18.23 2.98
N LEU A 231 26.44 17.89 3.97
CA LEU A 231 25.12 18.48 4.18
C LEU A 231 25.19 19.48 5.34
N PRO A 232 24.43 20.60 5.26
CA PRO A 232 24.26 21.49 6.40
C PRO A 232 23.65 20.73 7.58
N THR A 233 24.14 20.99 8.78
CA THR A 233 23.46 20.57 10.01
C THR A 233 22.15 21.36 10.14
N GLU A 234 21.04 20.63 10.28
CA GLU A 234 19.69 21.19 10.54
C GLU A 234 19.62 21.98 11.85
#